data_AF-A0A519JM88-F1
#
_entry.id   AF-A0A519JM88-F1
#
_cell.length_a   1.000
_cell.length_b   1.000
_cell.length_c   1.000
_cell.angle_alpha   90.00
_cell.angle_beta   90.00
_cell.angle_gamma   90.00
#
_symmetry.space_group_name_H-M   'P 1'
#
loop_
_entity.id
_entity.type
_entity.pdbx_description
1 polymer ?
#
loop_
_entity_poly.entity_id
_entity_poly.type
_entity_poly.pdbx_seq_one_letter_code
_entity_poly.pdbx_strand_id
1 'polypeptide(L)' 'LGVQAVGQHVSELSNSFAQMLEMGAVLEDVAGTIHVHPTLGEAFHEASLRALGHAIHI' A
#
# COMPACT_ATOMS: atom_id res chain seq x y z
N LEU A 1 6.02 1.68 -13.58
CA LEU A 1 5.45 1.97 -12.23
C LEU A 1 4.88 0.67 -11.69
N GLY A 2 4.91 0.45 -10.39
CA GLY A 2 4.49 -0.82 -9.78
C GLY A 2 4.74 -0.85 -8.28
N VAL A 3 4.28 -1.91 -7.63
CA VAL A 3 4.51 -2.18 -6.21
C VAL A 3 5.45 -3.37 -6.08
N GLN A 4 6.43 -3.28 -5.20
CA GLN A 4 7.34 -4.36 -4.85
C GLN A 4 7.37 -4.51 -3.33
N ALA A 5 7.34 -5.75 -2.84
CA ALA A 5 7.39 -6.01 -1.43
C ALA A 5 8.09 -7.35 -1.16
N VAL A 6 8.80 -7.43 -0.04
CA VAL A 6 9.45 -8.64 0.48
C VAL A 6 9.13 -8.74 1.96
N GLY A 7 8.68 -9.92 2.40
CA GLY A 7 8.29 -10.14 3.79
C GLY A 7 7.47 -11.42 3.93
N GLN A 8 7.18 -11.79 5.18
CA GLN A 8 6.29 -12.92 5.45
C GLN A 8 4.87 -12.59 4.96
N HIS A 9 4.19 -13.57 4.35
CA HIS A 9 2.82 -13.45 3.85
C HIS A 9 2.57 -12.34 2.82
N VAL A 10 3.61 -11.83 2.13
CA VAL A 10 3.47 -10.77 1.13
C VAL A 10 2.61 -11.16 -0.07
N SER A 11 2.48 -12.47 -0.34
CA SER A 11 1.59 -13.00 -1.38
C SER A 11 0.14 -12.54 -1.18
N GLU A 12 -0.30 -12.38 0.06
CA GLU A 12 -1.67 -11.95 0.39
C GLU A 12 -1.95 -10.51 -0.03
N LEU A 13 -0.91 -9.67 -0.18
CA LEU A 13 -1.06 -8.28 -0.63
C LEU A 13 -1.08 -8.14 -2.16
N SER A 14 -0.72 -9.21 -2.89
CA SER A 14 -0.59 -9.17 -4.37
C SER A 14 -1.89 -8.78 -5.07
N ASN A 15 -3.04 -9.20 -4.55
CA ASN A 15 -4.35 -8.84 -5.10
C ASN A 15 -4.61 -7.33 -4.99
N SER A 16 -4.31 -6.72 -3.85
CA SER A 16 -4.45 -5.26 -3.67
C SER A 16 -3.50 -4.50 -4.59
N PHE A 17 -2.26 -4.97 -4.78
CA PHE A 17 -1.31 -4.35 -5.70
C PHE A 17 -1.82 -4.39 -7.14
N ALA A 18 -2.27 -5.56 -7.60
CA ALA A 18 -2.82 -5.74 -8.93
C ALA A 18 -4.07 -4.90 -9.14
N GLN A 19 -4.99 -4.87 -8.17
CA GLN A 19 -6.22 -4.10 -8.24
C GLN A 19 -5.96 -2.59 -8.33
N MET A 20 -5.03 -2.05 -7.53
CA MET A 20 -4.69 -0.63 -7.59
C MET A 20 -4.04 -0.26 -8.93
N LEU A 21 -3.19 -1.14 -9.48
CA LEU A 21 -2.60 -0.93 -10.81
C LEU A 21 -3.65 -0.98 -11.92
N GLU A 22 -4.56 -1.96 -11.89
CA GLU A 22 -5.63 -2.10 -12.90
C GLU A 22 -6.59 -0.90 -12.87
N MET A 23 -6.88 -0.37 -11.69
CA MET A 23 -7.71 0.84 -11.53
C MET A 23 -6.99 2.13 -11.95
N GLY A 24 -5.69 2.08 -12.27
CA GLY A 24 -4.89 3.27 -12.54
C GLY A 24 -4.78 4.19 -11.32
N ALA A 25 -4.81 3.62 -10.11
CA ALA A 25 -4.79 4.37 -8.87
C ALA A 25 -3.52 5.22 -8.73
N VAL A 26 -3.68 6.41 -8.18
CA VAL A 26 -2.57 7.27 -7.76
C VAL A 26 -2.21 7.03 -6.30
N LEU A 27 -1.12 7.64 -5.81
CA LEU A 27 -0.66 7.44 -4.44
C LEU A 27 -1.73 7.86 -3.42
N GLU A 28 -2.45 8.92 -3.71
CA GLU A 28 -3.52 9.49 -2.89
C GLU A 28 -4.70 8.53 -2.72
N ASP A 29 -4.96 7.66 -3.69
CA ASP A 29 -6.04 6.66 -3.58
C ASP A 29 -5.68 5.57 -2.56
N VAL A 30 -4.41 5.12 -2.57
CA VAL A 30 -3.89 4.13 -1.60
C VAL A 30 -3.79 4.75 -0.21
N ALA A 31 -3.27 5.97 -0.12
CA ALA A 31 -3.16 6.73 1.13
C ALA A 31 -4.52 7.10 1.73
N GLY A 32 -5.52 7.38 0.88
CA GLY A 32 -6.88 7.73 1.31
C GLY A 32 -7.75 6.53 1.69
N THR A 33 -7.31 5.31 1.36
CA THR A 33 -8.00 4.08 1.76
C THR A 33 -7.73 3.78 3.23
N ILE A 34 -8.76 3.38 3.98
CA ILE A 34 -8.61 2.97 5.38
C ILE A 34 -8.12 1.51 5.43
N HIS A 35 -6.95 1.30 6.00
CA HIS A 35 -6.39 -0.03 6.22
C HIS A 35 -6.74 -0.54 7.62
N VAL A 36 -7.07 -1.83 7.70
CA VAL A 36 -7.40 -2.48 8.98
C VAL A 36 -6.13 -2.58 9.83
N HIS A 37 -6.26 -2.24 11.12
CA HIS A 37 -5.21 -2.40 12.11
C HIS A 37 -5.53 -3.57 13.07
N PRO A 38 -4.58 -4.45 13.42
CA PRO A 38 -3.22 -4.58 12.90
C PRO A 38 -3.14 -5.53 11.69
N THR A 39 -2.66 -5.07 10.53
CA THR A 39 -2.48 -5.91 9.33
C THR A 39 -1.23 -5.54 8.52
N LEU A 40 -0.72 -6.49 7.72
CA LEU A 40 0.37 -6.22 6.76
C LEU A 40 0.00 -5.20 5.69
N GLY A 41 -1.30 -5.01 5.43
CA GLY A 41 -1.77 -3.99 4.48
C GLY A 41 -1.39 -2.57 4.89
N GLU A 42 -1.19 -2.32 6.20
CA GLU A 42 -0.72 -1.02 6.70
C GLU A 42 0.63 -0.63 6.10
N ALA A 43 1.50 -1.59 5.78
CA ALA A 43 2.78 -1.29 5.14
C ALA A 43 2.62 -0.72 3.72
N PHE A 44 1.59 -1.14 2.97
CA PHE A 44 1.31 -0.59 1.64
C PHE A 44 0.74 0.83 1.75
N HIS A 45 -0.16 1.05 2.71
CA HIS A 45 -0.65 2.39 3.07
C HIS A 45 0.49 3.32 3.45
N GLU A 46 1.32 2.91 4.40
CA GLU A 46 2.46 3.69 4.90
C GLU A 46 3.48 4.00 3.79
N ALA A 47 3.73 3.04 2.88
CA ALA A 47 4.60 3.27 1.73
C ALA A 47 4.05 4.36 0.78
N SER A 48 2.73 4.43 0.60
CA SER A 48 2.10 5.50 -0.19
C SER A 48 2.21 6.87 0.50
N LEU A 49 1.95 6.93 1.81
CA LEU A 49 2.15 8.15 2.61
C LEU A 49 3.59 8.62 2.59
N ARG A 50 4.55 7.69 2.64
CA ARG A 50 5.98 8.01 2.53
C ARG A 50 6.31 8.64 1.18
N ALA A 51 5.80 8.09 0.10
CA ALA A 51 6.01 8.63 -1.25
C ALA A 51 5.41 10.03 -1.41
N LEU A 52 4.31 10.32 -0.70
CA LEU A 52 3.69 11.65 -0.62
C LEU A 52 4.40 12.61 0.36
N GLY A 53 5.32 12.11 1.19
CA GLY A 53 6.13 12.92 2.11
C GLY A 53 5.53 13.14 3.50
N HIS A 54 4.54 12.33 3.90
CA HIS A 54 3.84 12.48 5.18
C HIS A 54 3.48 11.13 5.82
N ALA A 55 4.47 10.23 5.89
CA ALA A 55 4.40 8.99 6.66
C ALA A 55 4.19 9.27 8.17
N ILE A 56 3.60 8.31 8.88
CA ILE A 56 3.21 8.41 10.30
C ILE A 56 4.10 7.50 11.18
N HIS A 57 4.53 6.36 10.65
CA HIS A 57 5.19 5.30 11.41
C HIS A 57 6.68 5.09 11.04
N ILE A 58 7.22 5.88 10.10
CA ILE A 58 8.63 5.83 9.67
C ILE A 58 9.24 7.21 9.45
#